data_AF-A0A2D0KKY7-F1
#
_entry.id   AF-A0A2D0KKY7-F1
#
_cell.length_a   1.000
_cell.length_b   1.000
_cell.length_c   1.000
_cell.angle_alpha   90.00
_cell.angle_beta   90.00
_cell.angle_gamma   90.00
#
_symmetry.space_group_name_H-M   'P 1'
#
loop_
_entity.id
_entity.type
_entity.pdbx_description
1 polymer ?
#
loop_
_entity_poly.entity_id
_entity_poly.type
_entity_poly.pdbx_seq_one_letter_code
_entity_poly.pdbx_strand_id
1 'polypeptide(L)' 'MSLGWNEMSPEQNFLYGKSQLNHELTIAIIEFLISESANPEETKKKLEKMVLKHVSSNVREHADKDLINLLK' A
#
# COMPACT_ATOMS: atom_id res chain seq x y z
N MET A 1 3.88 31.63 -19.66
CA MET A 1 4.31 30.33 -20.22
C MET A 1 3.75 29.25 -19.31
N SER A 2 2.76 28.50 -19.79
CA SER A 2 2.14 27.42 -19.00
C SER A 2 3.14 26.32 -18.75
N LEU A 3 3.27 25.92 -17.48
CA LEU A 3 3.93 24.70 -17.06
C LEU A 3 3.21 23.54 -17.77
N GLY A 4 3.94 22.79 -18.58
CA GLY A 4 3.43 21.61 -19.28
C GLY A 4 3.09 20.54 -18.26
N TRP A 5 1.84 20.53 -17.80
CA TRP A 5 1.25 19.35 -17.19
C TRP A 5 1.21 18.30 -18.30
N ASN A 6 2.14 17.34 -18.27
CA ASN A 6 1.98 16.12 -19.07
C ASN A 6 0.70 15.47 -18.56
N GLU A 7 -0.40 15.66 -19.29
CA GLU A 7 -1.62 14.92 -19.05
C GLU A 7 -1.30 13.44 -19.19
N MET A 8 -1.58 12.67 -18.13
CA MET A 8 -1.43 11.22 -18.16
C MET A 8 -2.34 10.66 -19.24
N SER A 9 -1.84 9.70 -20.03
CA SER A 9 -2.67 9.05 -21.04
C SER A 9 -3.85 8.33 -20.38
N PRO A 10 -4.96 8.09 -21.10
CA PRO A 10 -6.10 7.34 -20.58
C PRO A 10 -5.71 5.96 -20.01
N GLU A 11 -4.75 5.28 -20.61
CA GLU A 11 -4.22 4.00 -20.13
C GLU A 11 -3.44 4.17 -18.82
N GLN A 12 -2.66 5.25 -18.69
CA GLN A 12 -1.95 5.56 -17.45
C GLN A 12 -2.92 5.89 -16.32
N ASN A 13 -3.98 6.66 -16.60
CA ASN A 13 -5.04 6.94 -15.63
C ASN A 13 -5.78 5.66 -15.20
N PHE A 14 -6.06 4.76 -16.15
CA PHE A 14 -6.70 3.48 -15.86
C PHE A 14 -5.83 2.57 -14.98
N LEU A 15 -4.54 2.45 -15.32
CA LEU A 15 -3.58 1.66 -14.53
C LEU A 15 -3.36 2.27 -13.14
N TYR A 16 -3.30 3.60 -13.06
CA TYR A 16 -3.17 4.33 -11.79
C TYR A 16 -4.41 4.16 -10.90
N GLY A 17 -5.61 4.28 -11.46
CA GLY A 17 -6.86 4.04 -10.74
C GLY A 17 -6.95 2.60 -10.22
N LYS A 18 -6.48 1.61 -10.99
CA LYS A 18 -6.37 0.21 -10.53
C LYS A 18 -5.35 0.02 -9.42
N SER A 19 -4.19 0.68 -9.49
CA SER A 19 -3.19 0.59 -8.43
C SER A 19 -3.68 1.23 -7.12
N GLN A 20 -4.40 2.36 -7.20
CA GLN A 20 -5.00 3.00 -6.03
C GLN A 20 -6.08 2.13 -5.39
N LEU A 21 -7.00 1.56 -6.18
CA LEU A 21 -8.02 0.63 -5.69
C LEU A 21 -7.41 -0.59 -5.00
N ASN A 22 -6.33 -1.15 -5.57
CA ASN A 22 -5.62 -2.26 -4.97
C ASN A 22 -4.92 -1.85 -3.66
N HIS A 23 -4.44 -0.61 -3.57
CA HIS A 23 -3.79 -0.09 -2.37
C HIS A 23 -4.79 0.10 -1.21
N GLU A 24 -5.90 0.80 -1.46
CA GLU A 24 -6.95 1.02 -0.45
C GLU A 24 -7.55 -0.29 0.05
N LEU A 25 -7.80 -1.24 -0.85
CA LEU A 25 -8.28 -2.58 -0.49
C LEU A 25 -7.26 -3.33 0.37
N THR A 26 -5.97 -3.21 0.07
CA THR A 26 -4.89 -3.84 0.84
C THR A 26 -4.83 -3.27 2.26
N ILE A 27 -4.95 -1.95 2.41
CA ILE A 27 -5.02 -1.30 3.72
C ILE A 27 -6.22 -1.81 4.51
N ALA A 28 -7.43 -1.80 3.93
CA ALA A 28 -8.65 -2.23 4.61
C ALA A 28 -8.57 -3.70 5.08
N ILE A 29 -7.99 -4.59 4.27
CA ILE A 29 -7.78 -6.00 4.66
C ILE A 29 -6.81 -6.10 5.84
N ILE A 30 -5.72 -5.32 5.84
CA ILE A 30 -4.75 -5.32 6.93
C ILE A 30 -5.39 -4.80 8.23
N GLU A 31 -6.14 -3.71 8.17
CA GLU A 31 -6.87 -3.17 9.34
C GLU A 31 -7.85 -4.20 9.90
N PHE A 32 -8.63 -4.83 9.04
CA PHE A 32 -9.55 -5.89 9.44
C PHE A 32 -8.82 -7.04 10.16
N LEU A 33 -7.73 -7.56 9.58
CA LEU A 33 -6.94 -8.64 10.17
C LEU A 33 -6.32 -8.27 11.53
N ILE A 34 -5.91 -7.02 11.70
CA ILE A 34 -5.40 -6.52 12.99
C ILE A 34 -6.56 -6.42 14.01
N SER A 35 -7.71 -5.89 13.60
CA SER A 35 -8.87 -5.68 14.47
C SER A 35 -9.50 -6.97 14.97
N GLU A 36 -9.53 -8.02 14.14
CA GLU A 36 -10.07 -9.33 14.49
C GLU A 36 -9.05 -10.22 15.23
N SER A 37 -7.80 -9.77 15.36
CA SER A 37 -6.76 -10.55 16.04
C SER A 37 -6.93 -10.50 17.56
N ALA A 38 -6.81 -11.67 18.18
CA ALA A 38 -6.68 -11.79 19.64
C ALA A 38 -5.42 -11.08 20.19
N ASN A 39 -4.39 -10.86 19.35
CA ASN A 39 -3.18 -10.12 19.70
C ASN A 39 -2.77 -9.18 18.54
N PRO A 40 -3.31 -7.96 18.49
CA PRO A 40 -3.07 -7.01 17.40
C PRO A 40 -1.58 -6.67 17.21
N GLU A 41 -0.83 -6.51 18.29
CA GLU A 41 0.59 -6.15 18.27
C GLU A 41 1.48 -7.26 17.68
N GLU A 42 1.16 -8.52 17.97
CA GLU A 42 1.85 -9.65 17.34
C GLU A 42 1.47 -9.79 15.85
N THR A 43 0.20 -9.55 15.52
CA THR A 43 -0.28 -9.56 14.13
C THR A 43 0.39 -8.48 13.29
N LYS A 44 0.49 -7.24 13.78
CA LYS A 44 1.23 -6.15 13.12
C LYS A 44 2.67 -6.56 12.80
N LYS A 45 3.39 -7.11 13.79
CA LYS A 45 4.79 -7.56 13.60
C LYS A 45 4.92 -8.69 12.58
N LYS A 46 3.97 -9.64 12.55
CA LYS A 46 3.97 -10.72 11.54
C LYS A 46 3.68 -10.17 10.15
N LEU A 47 2.72 -9.25 10.02
CA LEU A 47 2.39 -8.59 8.77
C LEU A 47 3.58 -7.77 8.24
N GLU A 48 4.23 -6.98 9.09
CA GLU A 48 5.46 -6.26 8.74
C GLU A 48 6.55 -7.22 8.22
N LYS A 49 6.81 -8.32 8.92
CA LYS A 49 7.76 -9.35 8.47
C LYS A 49 7.37 -9.97 7.12
N MET A 50 6.08 -10.25 6.89
CA MET A 50 5.61 -10.82 5.63
C MET A 50 5.73 -9.81 4.48
N VAL A 51 5.37 -8.54 4.70
CA VAL A 51 5.57 -7.46 3.74
C VAL A 51 7.04 -7.34 3.38
N LEU A 52 7.95 -7.29 4.37
CA LEU A 52 9.38 -7.25 4.12
C LEU A 52 9.86 -8.51 3.37
N LYS A 53 9.30 -9.69 3.63
CA LYS A 53 9.72 -10.93 2.96
C LYS A 53 9.26 -11.01 1.49
N HIS A 54 8.08 -10.51 1.18
CA HIS A 54 7.45 -10.71 -0.14
C HIS A 54 7.50 -9.46 -1.05
N VAL A 55 7.70 -8.27 -0.48
CA VAL A 55 7.84 -7.03 -1.23
C VAL A 55 9.32 -6.77 -1.49
N SER A 56 9.68 -6.76 -2.79
CA SER A 56 11.05 -6.47 -3.23
C SER A 56 11.46 -5.05 -2.81
N SER A 57 12.77 -4.85 -2.59
CA SER A 57 13.33 -3.55 -2.17
C SER A 57 12.88 -2.38 -3.05
N ASN A 58 12.73 -2.61 -4.36
CA ASN A 58 12.35 -1.59 -5.32
C ASN A 58 10.86 -1.23 -5.23
N VAL A 59 10.02 -2.15 -4.74
CA VAL A 59 8.61 -1.87 -4.46
C VAL A 59 8.44 -1.25 -3.08
N ARG A 60 9.36 -1.45 -2.12
CA ARG A 60 9.28 -0.80 -0.78
C ARG A 60 9.41 0.73 -0.80
N GLU A 61 10.10 1.31 -1.78
CA GLU A 61 10.14 2.77 -1.95
C GLU A 61 8.78 3.35 -2.37
N HIS A 62 7.91 2.52 -2.97
CA HIS A 62 6.57 2.90 -3.44
C HIS A 62 5.44 2.23 -2.65
N ALA A 63 5.72 1.18 -1.88
CA ALA A 63 4.82 0.56 -0.91
C ALA A 63 4.79 1.47 0.32
N ASP A 64 4.23 2.64 0.04
CA ASP A 64 3.48 3.54 0.88
C ASP A 64 3.92 3.67 2.33
N LYS A 65 4.35 4.89 2.63
CA LYS A 65 4.36 5.45 3.99
C LYS A 65 3.11 5.07 4.76
N ASP A 66 1.94 4.99 4.12
CA ASP A 66 0.68 4.66 4.78
C ASP A 66 0.64 3.20 5.26
N LEU A 67 1.09 2.25 4.45
CA LEU A 67 1.20 0.85 4.87
C LEU A 67 2.21 0.69 6.02
N ILE A 68 3.33 1.41 5.96
CA ILE A 68 4.35 1.42 7.02
C ILE A 68 3.84 2.11 8.28
N ASN A 69 3.12 3.22 8.16
CA ASN A 69 2.54 3.96 9.29
C ASN A 69 1.45 3.16 9.99
N LEU A 70 0.72 2.33 9.25
CA LEU A 70 -0.33 1.46 9.79
C LEU A 70 0.24 0.26 10.56
N LEU A 71 1.41 -0.22 10.14
CA LEU A 71 2.11 -1.32 10.79
C LEU A 71 3.04 -0.89 11.94
N LYS A 72 3.41 0.40 12.01
CA LYS A 72 4.15 1.02 13.12
C LYS A 72 3.26 1.28 14.33
#